data_AF-A0A7C3SH31-F1
#
_entry.id   AF-A0A7C3SH31-F1
#
_cell.length_a   1.000
_cell.length_b   1.000
_cell.length_c   1.000
_cell.angle_alpha   90.00
_cell.angle_beta   90.00
_cell.angle_gamma   90.00
#
_symmetry.space_group_name_H-M   'P 1'
#
loop_
_entity.id
_entity.type
_entity.pdbx_description
1 polymer ?
#
loop_
_entity_poly.entity_id
_entity_poly.type
_entity_poly.pdbx_seq_one_letter_code
_entity_poly.pdbx_strand_id
1 'polypeptide(L)'
;METAIDLLADWMQHARFDPTEVQREHAVVRQELADGLVQRNRVVWELFEQTIYQVHPVRHPTIGYLEPLSRLTREDLVAFYRSRYVPNNQVFVVVGDVDTEKVLAAVVRHWTGTPRGPETLVPMPTEPPQLTPREAVRQMEGKMVDMILAWPTVEL
;
A
#
# COMPACT_ATOMS: atom_id res chain seq x y z
N MET A 1 22.50 15.70 0.08
CA MET A 1 21.16 16.00 0.62
C MET A 1 20.26 16.61 -0.47
N GLU A 2 20.65 17.74 -1.07
CA GLU A 2 19.86 18.42 -2.11
C GLU A 2 19.46 17.49 -3.26
N THR A 3 20.39 16.76 -3.88
CA THR A 3 20.10 15.80 -4.95
C THR A 3 19.09 14.71 -4.55
N ALA A 4 19.10 14.28 -3.28
CA ALA A 4 18.16 13.27 -2.80
C ALA A 4 16.75 13.87 -2.68
N ILE A 5 16.63 15.11 -2.20
CA ILE A 5 15.36 15.85 -2.15
C ILE A 5 14.85 16.11 -3.57
N ASP A 6 15.72 16.52 -4.50
CA ASP A 6 15.38 16.74 -5.90
C ASP A 6 14.79 15.46 -6.54
N LEU A 7 15.45 14.32 -6.32
CA LEU A 7 15.01 13.02 -6.87
C LEU A 7 13.66 12.59 -6.28
N LEU A 8 13.50 12.69 -4.96
CA LEU A 8 12.24 12.36 -4.29
C LEU A 8 11.10 13.27 -4.75
N ALA A 9 11.37 14.57 -4.91
CA ALA A 9 10.40 15.52 -5.43
C ALA A 9 9.96 15.16 -6.85
N ASP A 10 10.89 14.78 -7.73
CA ASP A 10 10.57 14.38 -9.09
C ASP A 10 9.73 13.10 -9.13
N TRP A 11 10.11 12.09 -8.34
CA TRP A 11 9.35 10.83 -8.23
C TRP A 11 7.93 11.03 -7.70
N MET A 12 7.76 11.92 -6.70
CA MET A 12 6.46 12.14 -6.07
C MET A 12 5.54 13.06 -6.85
N GLN A 13 6.07 13.95 -7.69
CA GLN A 13 5.29 15.01 -8.36
C GLN A 13 5.19 14.83 -9.88
N HIS A 14 6.16 14.18 -10.51
CA HIS A 14 6.24 14.07 -11.98
C HIS A 14 6.25 12.62 -12.48
N ALA A 15 5.62 11.70 -11.74
CA ALA A 15 5.46 10.31 -12.16
C ALA A 15 4.79 10.22 -13.53
N ARG A 16 5.48 9.57 -14.48
CA ARG A 16 4.96 9.33 -15.83
C ARG A 16 4.36 7.94 -15.90
N PHE A 17 3.09 7.88 -16.27
CA PHE A 17 2.40 6.62 -16.56
C PHE A 17 2.48 6.34 -18.07
N ASP A 18 3.62 5.84 -18.53
CA ASP A 18 3.79 5.43 -19.93
C ASP A 18 2.91 4.20 -20.23
N PRO A 19 2.10 4.18 -21.31
CA PRO A 19 1.22 3.05 -21.60
C PRO A 19 1.94 1.71 -21.76
N THR A 20 3.16 1.70 -22.29
CA THR A 20 3.95 0.48 -22.52
C THR A 20 4.46 -0.07 -21.19
N GLU A 21 5.00 0.81 -20.34
CA GLU A 21 5.45 0.42 -19.00
C GLU A 21 4.29 -0.05 -18.12
N VAL A 22 3.15 0.63 -18.17
CA VAL A 22 1.95 0.20 -17.44
C VAL A 22 1.55 -1.21 -17.88
N GLN A 23 1.47 -1.50 -19.19
CA GLN A 23 1.14 -2.85 -19.66
C GLN A 23 2.17 -3.90 -19.21
N ARG A 24 3.46 -3.55 -19.23
CA ARG A 24 4.54 -4.41 -18.74
C ARG A 24 4.36 -4.73 -17.25
N GLU A 25 4.12 -3.72 -16.44
CA GLU A 25 3.92 -3.87 -14.99
C GLU A 25 2.65 -4.65 -14.64
N HIS A 26 1.57 -4.50 -15.42
CA HIS A 26 0.36 -5.33 -15.25
C HIS A 26 0.66 -6.83 -15.41
N ALA A 27 1.55 -7.21 -16.32
CA ALA A 27 1.95 -8.60 -16.49
C ALA A 27 2.80 -9.08 -15.30
N VAL A 28 3.71 -8.24 -14.81
CA VAL A 28 4.55 -8.53 -13.63
C VAL A 28 3.69 -8.73 -12.38
N VAL A 29 2.78 -7.81 -12.08
CA VAL A 29 1.90 -7.91 -10.90
C VAL A 29 1.01 -9.15 -10.95
N ARG A 30 0.53 -9.55 -12.13
CA ARG A 30 -0.23 -10.81 -12.28
C ARG A 30 0.63 -12.03 -11.99
N GLN A 31 1.89 -12.02 -12.43
CA GLN A 31 2.83 -13.08 -12.12
C GLN A 31 3.12 -13.15 -10.62
N GLU A 32 3.39 -12.00 -9.98
CA GLU A 32 3.62 -11.92 -8.53
C GLU A 32 2.41 -12.38 -7.71
N LEU A 33 1.19 -12.09 -8.18
CA LEU A 33 -0.03 -12.62 -7.58
C LEU A 33 -0.07 -14.14 -7.69
N ALA A 34 0.18 -14.70 -8.87
CA ALA A 34 0.20 -16.15 -9.09
C ALA A 34 1.25 -16.85 -8.23
N ASP A 35 2.47 -16.29 -8.16
CA ASP A 35 3.54 -16.80 -7.32
C ASP A 35 3.16 -16.73 -5.83
N GLY A 36 2.48 -15.66 -5.42
CA GLY A 36 1.99 -15.48 -4.07
C GLY A 36 0.98 -16.55 -3.63
N LEU A 37 0.17 -17.08 -4.56
CA LEU A 37 -0.84 -18.11 -4.25
C LEU A 37 -0.25 -19.47 -3.85
N VAL A 38 1.03 -19.71 -4.18
CA VAL A 38 1.77 -20.93 -3.81
C VAL A 38 2.81 -20.70 -2.72
N GLN A 39 3.09 -19.44 -2.37
CA GLN A 39 3.97 -19.08 -1.26
C GLN A 39 3.23 -19.24 0.08
N ARG A 40 3.55 -20.33 0.78
CA ARG A 40 2.86 -20.75 2.01
C ARG A 40 2.82 -19.67 3.10
N ASN A 41 3.93 -18.97 3.30
CA ASN A 41 4.03 -17.87 4.28
C ASN A 41 3.08 -16.72 3.96
N ARG A 42 2.93 -16.38 2.68
CA ARG A 42 2.02 -15.34 2.23
C ARG A 42 0.57 -15.80 2.37
N VAL A 43 0.27 -17.03 1.93
CA VAL A 43 -1.08 -17.60 2.01
C VAL A 43 -1.58 -17.69 3.45
N VAL A 44 -0.74 -18.13 4.40
CA VAL A 44 -1.16 -18.22 5.81
C VAL A 44 -1.39 -16.83 6.41
N TRP A 45 -0.60 -15.82 6.01
CA TRP A 45 -0.78 -14.44 6.46
C TRP A 45 -2.05 -13.80 5.90
N GLU A 46 -2.30 -13.95 4.60
CA GLU A 46 -3.54 -13.47 3.97
C GLU A 46 -4.78 -14.16 4.55
N LEU A 47 -4.69 -15.47 4.83
CA LEU A 47 -5.77 -16.21 5.50
C LEU A 47 -6.01 -15.67 6.91
N PHE A 48 -4.93 -15.38 7.64
CA PHE A 48 -5.00 -14.78 8.97
C PHE A 48 -5.68 -13.41 8.96
N GLU A 49 -5.26 -12.48 8.10
CA GLU A 49 -5.85 -11.14 7.97
C GLU A 49 -7.34 -11.20 7.61
N GLN A 50 -7.72 -12.10 6.70
CA GLN A 50 -9.12 -12.32 6.31
C GLN A 50 -9.98 -12.96 7.40
N THR A 51 -9.34 -13.69 8.33
CA THR A 51 -10.02 -14.35 9.45
C THR A 51 -10.21 -13.39 10.62
N ILE A 52 -9.20 -12.58 10.94
CA ILE A 52 -9.24 -11.67 12.09
C ILE A 52 -10.04 -10.40 11.80
N TYR A 53 -10.07 -9.90 10.55
CA TYR A 53 -10.80 -8.68 10.18
C TYR A 53 -12.02 -8.98 9.30
N GLN A 54 -13.21 -8.60 9.76
CA GLN A 54 -14.48 -8.78 9.07
C GLN A 54 -14.84 -7.58 8.19
N VAL A 55 -14.61 -6.36 8.68
CA VAL A 55 -15.00 -5.12 7.99
C VAL A 55 -13.82 -4.19 7.72
N HIS A 56 -12.77 -4.25 8.54
CA HIS A 56 -11.62 -3.37 8.35
C HIS A 56 -10.85 -3.70 7.05
N PRO A 57 -10.46 -2.70 6.22
CA PRO A 57 -9.83 -2.95 4.91
C PRO A 57 -8.51 -3.72 4.94
N VAL A 58 -7.83 -3.79 6.09
CA VAL A 58 -6.60 -4.59 6.29
C VAL A 58 -6.84 -6.09 6.01
N ARG A 59 -8.08 -6.56 6.00
CA ARG A 59 -8.43 -7.91 5.54
C ARG A 59 -8.07 -8.19 4.07
N HIS A 60 -7.85 -7.15 3.26
CA HIS A 60 -7.54 -7.27 1.85
C HIS A 60 -6.03 -7.32 1.63
N PRO A 61 -5.54 -8.25 0.80
CA PRO A 61 -4.11 -8.30 0.50
C PRO A 61 -3.68 -7.02 -0.22
N THR A 62 -2.46 -6.55 0.06
CA THR A 62 -1.92 -5.31 -0.54
C THR A 62 -1.93 -5.34 -2.07
N ILE A 63 -1.65 -6.50 -2.67
CA ILE A 63 -1.68 -6.68 -4.13
C ILE A 63 -3.11 -6.59 -4.71
N GLY A 64 -4.14 -6.79 -3.88
CA GLY A 64 -5.53 -6.92 -4.28
C GLY A 64 -5.90 -8.30 -4.83
N TYR A 65 -6.91 -8.33 -5.69
CA TYR A 65 -7.47 -9.56 -6.26
C TYR A 65 -7.38 -9.55 -7.78
N LEU A 66 -7.34 -10.73 -8.39
CA LEU A 66 -7.14 -10.90 -9.83
C LEU A 66 -8.21 -10.18 -10.68
N GLU A 67 -9.47 -10.23 -10.27
CA GLU A 67 -10.56 -9.61 -11.03
C GLU A 67 -10.41 -8.07 -11.10
N PRO A 68 -10.30 -7.33 -9.97
CA PRO A 68 -9.99 -5.89 -9.99
C PRO A 68 -8.73 -5.55 -10.78
N LEU A 69 -7.63 -6.28 -10.57
CA LEU A 69 -6.36 -6.06 -11.27
C LEU A 69 -6.49 -6.26 -12.79
N SER A 70 -7.39 -7.12 -13.24
CA SER A 70 -7.63 -7.37 -14.66
C SER A 70 -8.44 -6.27 -15.34
N ARG A 71 -9.19 -5.47 -14.58
CA ARG A 71 -10.01 -4.36 -15.08
C ARG A 71 -9.36 -2.99 -14.90
N LEU A 72 -8.33 -2.90 -14.07
CA LEU A 72 -7.63 -1.66 -13.78
C LEU A 72 -7.03 -1.07 -15.06
N THR A 73 -7.34 0.20 -15.31
CA THR A 73 -6.85 0.96 -16.46
C THR A 73 -5.72 1.92 -16.07
N ARG A 74 -4.98 2.41 -17.06
CA ARG A 74 -3.99 3.47 -16.85
C ARG A 74 -4.63 4.72 -16.26
N GLU A 75 -5.83 5.05 -16.71
CA GLU A 75 -6.58 6.22 -16.27
C GLU A 75 -6.94 6.10 -14.78
N ASP A 76 -7.28 4.89 -14.32
CA ASP A 76 -7.50 4.63 -12.89
C ASP A 76 -6.23 4.85 -12.06
N LEU A 77 -5.07 4.40 -12.56
CA LEU A 77 -3.77 4.62 -11.89
C LEU A 77 -3.45 6.11 -11.79
N VAL A 78 -3.64 6.86 -12.88
CA VAL A 78 -3.41 8.31 -12.91
C VAL A 78 -4.39 9.03 -11.98
N ALA A 79 -5.65 8.62 -11.94
CA ALA A 79 -6.65 9.19 -11.05
C ALA A 79 -6.32 8.92 -9.58
N PHE A 80 -5.88 7.70 -9.25
CA PHE A 80 -5.40 7.37 -7.90
C PHE A 80 -4.18 8.21 -7.51
N TYR A 81 -3.17 8.29 -8.38
CA TYR A 81 -1.97 9.11 -8.16
C TYR A 81 -2.34 10.57 -7.87
N ARG A 82 -3.14 11.20 -8.74
CA ARG A 82 -3.56 12.61 -8.57
C ARG A 82 -4.40 12.86 -7.32
N SER A 83 -5.18 11.88 -6.87
CA SER A 83 -6.04 12.03 -5.69
C SER A 83 -5.32 11.75 -4.38
N ARG A 84 -4.26 10.93 -4.37
CA ARG A 84 -3.57 10.50 -3.15
C ARG A 84 -2.18 11.09 -2.97
N TYR A 85 -1.45 11.41 -4.04
CA TYR A 85 -0.11 11.98 -3.98
C TYR A 85 -0.18 13.51 -3.92
N VAL A 86 -0.86 14.02 -2.88
CA VAL A 86 -1.07 15.45 -2.64
C VAL A 86 -0.31 15.92 -1.40
N PRO A 87 0.09 17.20 -1.29
CA PRO A 87 0.97 17.65 -0.20
C PRO A 87 0.40 17.43 1.21
N ASN A 88 -0.92 17.55 1.38
CA ASN A 88 -1.61 17.30 2.66
C ASN A 88 -1.76 15.82 3.03
N ASN A 89 -1.30 14.90 2.18
CA ASN A 89 -1.29 13.46 2.43
C ASN A 89 0.14 12.88 2.43
N GLN A 90 1.15 13.72 2.63
CA GLN A 90 2.56 13.33 2.61
C GLN A 90 3.26 13.80 3.88
N VAL A 91 4.23 12.99 4.34
CA VAL A 91 5.14 13.33 5.42
C VAL A 91 6.55 13.12 4.90
N PHE A 92 7.38 14.16 4.92
CA PHE A 92 8.78 14.09 4.53
C PHE A 92 9.64 13.89 5.78
N VAL A 93 10.34 12.76 5.86
CA VAL A 93 11.14 12.39 7.03
C VAL A 93 12.62 12.39 6.68
N VAL A 94 13.42 13.13 7.45
CA VAL A 94 14.88 13.20 7.31
C VAL A 94 15.52 12.86 8.64
N VAL A 95 16.46 11.92 8.64
CA VAL A 95 17.16 11.44 9.83
C VAL A 95 18.66 11.41 9.56
N GLY A 96 19.44 11.98 10.45
CA GLY A 96 20.91 12.00 10.37
C GLY A 96 21.50 13.33 10.82
N ASP A 97 22.76 13.54 10.49
CA ASP A 97 23.44 14.82 10.69
C ASP A 97 23.04 15.79 9.57
N VAL A 98 22.01 16.59 9.82
CA VAL A 98 21.40 17.48 8.81
C VAL A 98 21.15 18.87 9.39
N ASP A 99 21.28 19.87 8.53
CA ASP A 99 20.87 21.24 8.81
C ASP A 99 19.39 21.40 8.48
N THR A 100 18.56 21.49 9.51
CA THR A 100 17.09 21.54 9.38
C THR A 100 16.62 22.69 8.49
N GLU A 101 17.23 23.87 8.60
CA GLU A 101 16.81 25.05 7.84
C GLU A 101 17.10 24.86 6.35
N LYS A 102 18.27 24.28 6.02
CA LYS A 102 18.63 23.96 4.63
C LYS A 102 17.71 22.89 4.04
N VAL A 103 17.37 21.86 4.81
CA VAL A 103 16.45 20.80 4.37
C VAL A 103 15.06 21.39 4.13
N LEU A 104 14.54 22.19 5.07
CA LEU A 104 13.23 22.80 4.95
C LEU A 104 13.16 23.73 3.74
N ALA A 105 14.17 24.58 3.53
CA ALA A 105 14.24 25.45 2.36
C ALA A 105 14.24 24.67 1.04
N ALA A 106 15.01 23.57 0.98
CA ALA A 106 15.04 22.70 -0.20
C ALA A 106 13.67 22.05 -0.46
N VAL A 107 13.03 21.47 0.57
CA VAL A 107 11.69 20.87 0.43
C VAL A 107 10.66 21.92 0.01
N VAL A 108 10.61 23.08 0.66
CA VAL A 108 9.67 24.16 0.31
C VAL A 108 9.82 24.56 -1.16
N ARG A 109 11.06 24.67 -1.67
CA ARG A 109 11.32 25.01 -3.08
C ARG A 109 10.63 24.07 -4.07
N HIS A 110 10.53 22.77 -3.77
CA HIS A 110 9.91 21.79 -4.68
C HIS A 110 8.38 21.72 -4.56
N TRP A 111 7.79 22.06 -3.41
CA TRP A 111 6.34 21.93 -3.20
C TRP A 111 5.58 23.27 -3.24
N THR A 112 6.27 24.42 -3.36
CA THR A 112 5.63 25.75 -3.42
C THR A 112 4.59 25.88 -4.55
N GLY A 113 4.82 25.21 -5.69
CA GLY A 113 3.90 25.22 -6.83
C GLY A 113 2.78 24.18 -6.78
N THR A 114 2.76 23.32 -5.77
CA THR A 114 1.90 22.13 -5.72
C THR A 114 0.78 22.38 -4.72
N PRO A 115 -0.46 22.59 -5.19
CA PRO A 115 -1.56 22.95 -4.31
C PRO A 115 -1.95 21.78 -3.41
N ARG A 116 -2.52 22.13 -2.25
CA ARG A 116 -3.23 21.17 -1.39
C ARG A 116 -4.31 20.45 -2.21
N GLY A 117 -4.41 19.14 -2.07
CA GLY A 117 -5.47 18.35 -2.67
C GLY A 117 -6.72 18.27 -1.78
N PRO A 118 -7.76 17.53 -2.21
CA PRO A 118 -8.87 17.17 -1.34
C PRO A 118 -8.40 16.44 -0.08
N GLU A 119 -9.24 16.45 0.96
CA GLU A 119 -8.97 15.63 2.15
C GLU A 119 -8.92 14.15 1.77
N THR A 120 -7.83 13.49 2.14
CA THR A 120 -7.54 12.10 1.80
C THR A 120 -7.92 11.13 2.90
N LEU A 121 -8.30 11.64 4.08
CA LEU A 121 -8.72 10.83 5.21
C LEU A 121 -9.99 10.07 4.84
N VAL A 122 -9.88 8.75 4.78
CA VAL A 122 -11.03 7.86 4.60
C VAL A 122 -11.42 7.36 5.99
N PRO A 123 -12.66 7.64 6.45
CA PRO A 123 -13.16 7.04 7.68
C PRO A 123 -13.11 5.52 7.58
N MET A 124 -12.35 4.89 8.47
CA MET A 124 -12.25 3.44 8.53
C MET A 124 -13.39 2.88 9.39
N PRO A 125 -14.01 1.77 8.99
CA PRO A 125 -15.01 1.13 9.84
C PRO A 125 -14.33 0.55 11.08
N THR A 126 -14.91 0.79 12.25
CA THR A 126 -14.49 0.12 13.48
C THR A 126 -14.79 -1.38 13.37
N GLU A 127 -13.79 -2.21 13.69
CA GLU A 127 -13.95 -3.66 13.66
C GLU A 127 -14.85 -4.12 14.83
N PRO A 128 -15.86 -4.97 14.59
CA PRO A 128 -16.70 -5.49 15.66
C PRO A 128 -15.87 -6.34 16.64
N PRO A 129 -16.19 -6.31 17.94
CA PRO A 129 -15.44 -7.05 18.94
C PRO A 129 -15.47 -8.56 18.65
N GLN A 130 -14.32 -9.20 18.80
CA GLN A 130 -14.20 -10.65 18.67
C GLN A 130 -14.70 -11.33 19.95
N LEU A 131 -15.93 -11.86 19.92
CA LEU A 131 -16.55 -12.52 21.08
C LEU A 131 -16.17 -14.00 21.21
N THR A 132 -15.80 -14.65 20.11
CA THR A 132 -15.40 -16.06 20.05
C THR A 132 -14.14 -16.23 19.20
N PRO A 133 -13.39 -17.34 19.37
CA PRO A 133 -12.30 -17.67 18.46
C PRO A 133 -12.79 -17.66 17.00
N ARG A 134 -11.96 -17.13 16.11
CA ARG A 134 -12.14 -17.19 14.65
C ARG A 134 -11.07 -18.13 14.11
N GLU A 135 -11.47 -19.05 13.24
CA GLU A 135 -10.58 -20.05 12.67
C GLU A 135 -10.81 -20.19 11.17
N ALA A 136 -9.72 -20.46 10.45
CA ALA A 136 -9.77 -20.82 9.04
C ALA A 136 -8.64 -21.77 8.72
N VAL A 137 -8.91 -22.71 7.82
CA VAL A 137 -7.94 -23.71 7.37
C VAL A 137 -7.95 -23.74 5.86
N ARG A 138 -6.76 -23.65 5.26
CA ARG A 138 -6.57 -23.83 3.82
C ARG A 138 -5.66 -25.01 3.59
N GLN A 139 -6.16 -26.00 2.84
CA GLN A 139 -5.34 -27.12 2.39
C GLN A 139 -4.46 -26.67 1.22
N MET A 140 -3.19 -27.05 1.28
CA MET A 140 -2.19 -26.83 0.24
C MET A 140 -1.36 -28.10 0.09
N GLU A 141 -0.72 -28.27 -1.07
CA GLU A 141 0.20 -29.40 -1.29
C GLU A 141 1.39 -29.35 -0.33
N GLY A 142 1.85 -30.54 0.10
CA GLY A 142 3.00 -30.70 0.99
C GLY A 142 2.68 -31.47 2.27
N LYS A 143 3.70 -31.67 3.11
CA LYS A 143 3.61 -32.41 4.39
C LYS A 143 3.69 -31.51 5.63
N MET A 144 3.91 -30.22 5.44
CA MET A 144 4.08 -29.25 6.52
C MET A 144 2.78 -28.51 6.82
N VAL A 145 2.65 -28.00 8.05
CA VAL A 145 1.56 -27.15 8.50
C VAL A 145 2.15 -25.82 8.95
N ASP A 146 1.63 -24.73 8.41
CA ASP A 146 1.94 -23.37 8.89
C ASP A 146 0.74 -22.89 9.70
N MET A 147 0.99 -22.32 10.88
CA MET A 147 -0.06 -21.90 11.82
C MET A 147 0.25 -20.52 12.39
N ILE A 148 -0.77 -19.67 12.45
CA ILE A 148 -0.75 -18.38 13.13
C ILE A 148 -1.77 -18.42 14.27
N LEU A 149 -1.34 -18.00 15.46
CA LEU A 149 -2.19 -17.74 16.62
C LEU A 149 -2.01 -16.29 17.01
N ALA A 150 -3.12 -15.56 17.16
CA ALA A 150 -3.10 -14.14 17.49
C ALA A 150 -4.25 -13.78 18.43
N TRP A 151 -4.05 -12.68 19.15
CA TRP A 151 -5.05 -12.07 20.04
C TRP A 151 -5.20 -10.60 19.68
N PRO A 152 -6.42 -10.03 19.79
CA PRO A 152 -6.60 -8.59 19.66
C PRO A 152 -5.90 -7.88 20.82
N THR A 153 -4.97 -6.98 20.52
CA THR A 153 -4.20 -6.24 21.53
C THR A 153 -4.49 -4.75 21.56
N VAL A 154 -4.88 -4.16 20.43
CA VAL A 154 -5.25 -2.76 20.28
C VAL A 154 -6.48 -2.67 19.39
N GLU A 155 -7.33 -1.68 19.65
CA GLU A 155 -8.43 -1.34 18.75
C GLU A 155 -7.85 -0.60 17.54
N LEU A 156 -8.36 -0.95 16.35
CA LEU A 156 -8.07 -0.29 15.08
C LEU A 156 -9.23 0.63 14.69
#